data_AF-J3HWE4-F1
#
_entry.id   AF-J3HWE4-F1
#
_cell.length_a   1.000
_cell.length_b   1.000
_cell.length_c   1.000
_cell.angle_alpha   90.00
_cell.angle_beta   90.00
_cell.angle_gamma   90.00
#
_symmetry.space_group_name_H-M   'P 1'
#
loop_
_entity.id
_entity.type
_entity.pdbx_description
1 polymer ?
#
loop_
_entity_poly.entity_id
_entity_poly.type
_entity_poly.pdbx_seq_one_letter_code
_entity_poly.pdbx_strand_id
1 'polypeptide(L)'
;MTHLVEKMAYVNDPPWHGIGNRLSEKQPIEIWASQAGMDWQIMEAPVVFHAEVGDSKKSGIQYSEKKVLYRSDTQAPLSVVSSRYNVVQPREILEFYRDLTEVAGFELETAGVLKGGKVILP
;
A
#
# COMPACT_ATOMS: atom_id res chain seq x y z
N MET A 1 11.01 -15.46 -1.48
CA MET A 1 10.25 -14.22 -1.76
C MET A 1 8.74 -14.39 -1.63
N THR A 2 8.20 -15.60 -1.78
CA THR A 2 6.76 -15.90 -1.69
C THR A 2 6.09 -15.47 -0.38
N HIS A 3 6.82 -15.52 0.75
CA HIS A 3 6.30 -15.14 2.07
C HIS A 3 6.08 -13.62 2.26
N LEU A 4 6.45 -12.78 1.28
CA LEU A 4 6.24 -11.33 1.33
C LEU A 4 4.96 -10.90 0.58
N VAL A 5 4.30 -11.83 -0.10
CA VAL A 5 3.03 -11.59 -0.81
C VAL A 5 1.89 -11.73 0.19
N GLU A 6 1.11 -10.66 0.39
CA GLU A 6 -0.08 -10.73 1.26
C GLU A 6 -1.33 -11.10 0.46
N LYS A 7 -1.65 -10.30 -0.56
CA LYS A 7 -2.77 -10.53 -1.47
C LYS A 7 -2.42 -10.05 -2.87
N MET A 8 -2.89 -10.77 -3.87
CA MET A 8 -2.77 -10.44 -5.29
C MET A 8 -4.01 -10.88 -6.06
N ALA A 9 -4.33 -10.16 -7.12
CA ALA A 9 -5.31 -10.52 -8.13
C ALA A 9 -4.64 -10.57 -9.52
N TYR A 10 -5.11 -11.45 -10.41
CA TYR A 10 -4.56 -11.62 -11.76
C TYR A 10 -5.62 -12.11 -12.74
N VAL A 11 -5.44 -11.90 -14.05
CA VAL A 11 -6.41 -12.34 -15.08
C VAL A 11 -5.95 -13.60 -15.83
N ASN A 12 -4.72 -13.55 -16.35
CA ASN A 12 -4.16 -14.59 -17.22
C ASN A 12 -3.45 -15.68 -16.40
N ASP A 13 -2.15 -15.82 -16.58
CA ASP A 13 -1.38 -16.84 -15.89
C ASP A 13 -1.20 -16.48 -14.41
N PRO A 14 -1.20 -17.49 -13.53
CA PRO A 14 -0.90 -17.27 -12.13
C PRO A 14 0.50 -16.63 -12.01
N PRO A 15 0.68 -15.61 -11.15
CA PRO A 15 1.98 -15.00 -10.89
C PRO A 15 3.02 -16.06 -10.51
N TRP A 16 4.31 -15.72 -10.60
CA TRP A 16 5.44 -16.64 -10.36
C TRP A 16 5.39 -17.43 -9.04
N HIS A 17 4.60 -17.00 -8.05
CA HIS A 17 4.40 -17.69 -6.77
C HIS A 17 3.11 -18.51 -6.66
N GLY A 18 2.23 -18.50 -7.67
CA GLY A 18 1.02 -19.33 -7.73
C GLY A 18 -0.09 -18.99 -6.73
N ILE A 19 -0.03 -17.83 -6.06
CA ILE A 19 -1.01 -17.40 -5.04
C ILE A 19 -1.73 -16.15 -5.55
N GLY A 20 -3.05 -16.07 -5.40
CA GLY A 20 -3.81 -14.88 -5.78
C GLY A 20 -5.22 -15.22 -6.24
N ASN A 21 -6.04 -14.19 -6.43
CA ASN A 21 -7.41 -14.31 -6.90
C ASN A 21 -7.45 -14.12 -8.42
N ARG A 22 -7.86 -15.16 -9.15
CA ARG A 22 -8.08 -15.03 -10.59
C ARG A 22 -9.35 -14.21 -10.85
N LEU A 23 -9.23 -13.19 -11.68
CA LEU A 23 -10.31 -12.33 -12.15
C LEU A 23 -10.59 -12.60 -13.63
N SER A 24 -11.82 -12.32 -14.07
CA SER A 24 -12.07 -12.22 -15.51
C SER A 24 -11.54 -10.89 -16.03
N GLU A 25 -11.36 -10.78 -17.34
CA GLU A 25 -11.04 -9.52 -18.01
C GLU A 25 -12.11 -8.44 -17.69
N LYS A 26 -11.68 -7.16 -17.73
CA LYS A 26 -12.53 -5.96 -17.64
C LYS A 26 -13.37 -5.84 -16.37
N GLN A 27 -12.89 -6.42 -15.26
CA GLN A 27 -13.53 -6.25 -13.96
C GLN A 27 -13.42 -4.80 -13.45
N PRO A 28 -14.45 -4.28 -12.75
CA PRO A 28 -14.39 -2.95 -12.14
C PRO A 28 -13.24 -2.82 -11.15
N ILE A 29 -12.75 -1.59 -10.98
CA ILE A 29 -11.61 -1.29 -10.11
C ILE A 29 -11.87 -1.63 -8.64
N GLU A 30 -13.12 -1.58 -8.19
CA GLU A 30 -13.53 -1.98 -6.85
C GLU A 30 -13.26 -3.47 -6.60
N ILE A 31 -13.48 -4.31 -7.62
CA ILE A 31 -13.20 -5.74 -7.56
C ILE A 31 -11.69 -5.94 -7.48
N TRP A 32 -10.92 -5.23 -8.31
CA TRP A 32 -9.46 -5.25 -8.24
C TRP A 32 -8.93 -4.83 -6.86
N ALA A 33 -9.40 -3.70 -6.33
CA ALA A 33 -8.96 -3.20 -5.03
C ALA A 33 -9.21 -4.23 -3.92
N SER A 34 -10.39 -4.82 -3.88
CA SER A 34 -10.75 -5.84 -2.89
C SER A 34 -9.91 -7.11 -3.04
N GLN A 35 -9.79 -7.62 -4.28
CA GLN A 35 -9.19 -8.93 -4.57
C GLN A 35 -7.66 -8.90 -4.55
N ALA A 36 -7.06 -7.75 -4.86
CA ALA A 36 -5.62 -7.50 -4.72
C ALA A 36 -5.22 -7.08 -3.29
N GLY A 37 -6.19 -6.86 -2.39
CA GLY A 37 -5.94 -6.41 -1.02
C GLY A 37 -5.45 -4.97 -0.93
N MET A 38 -5.93 -4.11 -1.83
CA MET A 38 -5.65 -2.68 -1.94
C MET A 38 -6.82 -1.80 -1.46
N ASP A 39 -7.89 -2.40 -0.95
CA ASP A 39 -9.08 -1.70 -0.41
C ASP A 39 -8.82 -1.14 1.00
N TRP A 40 -7.86 -0.22 1.11
CA TRP A 40 -7.49 0.50 2.32
C TRP A 40 -6.82 1.83 1.97
N GLN A 41 -6.73 2.73 2.94
CA GLN A 41 -6.11 4.04 2.78
C GLN A 41 -4.81 4.13 3.57
N ILE A 42 -3.83 4.83 3.00
CA ILE A 42 -2.63 5.24 3.71
C ILE A 42 -3.01 6.45 4.57
N MET A 43 -2.90 6.26 5.88
CA MET A 43 -3.11 7.29 6.90
C MET A 43 -1.78 7.81 7.44
N GLU A 44 -1.80 9.01 7.99
CA GLU A 44 -0.61 9.70 8.50
C GLU A 44 -0.73 10.02 9.99
N ALA A 45 0.37 9.91 10.73
CA ALA A 45 0.44 10.33 12.14
C ALA A 45 1.81 10.95 12.49
N PRO A 46 1.88 11.85 13.48
CA PRO A 46 3.16 12.37 13.98
C PRO A 46 4.05 11.26 14.53
N VAL A 47 5.37 11.39 14.35
CA VAL A 47 6.34 10.56 15.08
C VAL A 47 6.55 11.16 16.46
N VAL A 48 6.41 10.32 17.50
CA VAL A 48 6.70 10.68 18.89
C VAL A 48 7.65 9.64 19.46
N PHE A 49 8.71 10.07 20.15
CA PHE A 49 9.67 9.20 20.79
C PHE A 49 9.91 9.56 22.25
N HIS A 50 10.48 8.61 22.98
CA HIS A 50 10.86 8.76 24.38
C HIS A 50 12.38 8.64 24.46
N ALA A 51 13.01 9.56 25.16
CA ALA A 51 14.46 9.59 25.31
C ALA A 51 14.86 9.88 26.75
N GLU A 52 15.93 9.25 27.20
CA GLU A 52 16.55 9.52 28.48
C GLU A 52 17.72 10.47 28.24
N VAL A 53 17.75 11.61 28.94
CA VAL A 53 18.83 12.60 28.85
C VAL A 53 19.36 12.82 30.26
N GLY A 54 20.50 12.20 30.58
CA GLY A 54 21.00 12.10 31.96
C GLY A 54 20.01 11.35 32.85
N ASP A 55 19.81 11.82 34.08
CA ASP A 55 18.84 11.23 35.03
C ASP A 55 17.38 11.61 34.74
N SER A 56 17.11 12.39 33.69
CA SER A 56 15.75 12.84 33.34
C SER A 56 15.16 12.05 32.18
N LYS A 57 14.02 11.38 32.41
CA LYS A 57 13.22 10.76 31.34
C LYS A 57 12.36 11.84 30.68
N LYS A 58 12.62 12.14 29.40
CA LYS A 58 11.74 12.97 28.59
C LYS A 58 10.82 12.07 27.77
N SER A 59 9.52 12.16 28.05
CA SER A 59 8.48 11.41 27.37
C SER A 59 7.77 12.29 26.36
N GLY A 60 7.37 11.75 25.22
CA GLY A 60 6.48 12.43 24.28
C GLY A 60 7.16 13.50 23.42
N ILE A 61 8.43 13.34 23.06
CA ILE A 61 9.12 14.29 22.15
C ILE A 61 8.65 14.03 20.73
N GLN A 62 7.98 15.01 20.12
CA GLN A 62 7.54 14.92 18.73
C GLN A 62 8.70 15.23 17.77
N TYR A 63 8.88 14.39 16.74
CA TYR A 63 9.80 14.65 15.64
C TYR A 63 9.04 15.25 14.44
N SER A 64 8.88 16.57 14.43
CA SER A 64 8.03 17.31 13.48
C SER A 64 8.43 17.20 12.01
N GLU A 65 9.69 16.86 11.70
CA GLU A 65 10.17 16.66 10.33
C GLU A 65 9.77 15.30 9.74
N LYS A 66 9.24 14.40 10.56
CA LYS A 66 8.87 13.04 10.17
C LYS A 66 7.41 12.75 10.53
N LYS A 67 6.82 11.87 9.72
CA LYS A 67 5.49 11.30 9.94
C LYS A 67 5.52 9.80 9.70
N VAL A 68 4.67 9.07 10.41
CA VAL A 68 4.43 7.64 10.17
C VAL A 68 3.29 7.52 9.17
N LEU A 69 3.48 6.66 8.18
CA LEU A 69 2.41 6.17 7.32
C LEU A 69 1.95 4.81 7.83
N TYR A 70 0.64 4.59 7.90
CA TYR A 70 0.03 3.35 8.37
C TYR A 70 -1.26 3.04 7.63
N ARG A 71 -1.72 1.79 7.69
CA ARG A 71 -2.96 1.38 7.02
C ARG A 71 -4.20 1.76 7.83
N SER A 72 -5.24 2.23 7.17
CA SER A 72 -6.52 2.56 7.80
C SER A 72 -7.24 1.34 8.40
N ASP A 73 -7.07 0.16 7.81
CA ASP A 73 -7.82 -1.07 8.14
C ASP A 73 -7.27 -1.80 9.38
N THR A 74 -5.95 -1.90 9.47
CA THR A 74 -5.22 -2.74 10.43
C THR A 74 -4.37 -1.92 11.38
N GLN A 75 -4.21 -0.62 11.11
CA GLN A 75 -3.26 0.26 11.78
C GLN A 75 -1.80 -0.19 11.62
N ALA A 76 -1.52 -1.12 10.71
CA ALA A 76 -0.19 -1.65 10.52
C ALA A 76 0.76 -0.55 10.01
N PRO A 77 1.96 -0.40 10.59
CA PRO A 77 2.91 0.62 10.19
C PRO A 77 3.54 0.27 8.83
N LEU A 78 3.49 1.24 7.91
CA LEU A 78 4.09 1.10 6.59
C LEU A 78 5.52 1.62 6.60
N SER A 79 5.69 2.91 6.85
CA SER A 79 7.01 3.58 6.78
C SER A 79 7.03 4.88 7.59
N VAL A 80 8.24 5.39 7.86
CA VAL A 80 8.46 6.73 8.38
C VAL A 80 9.04 7.59 7.26
N VAL A 81 8.35 8.67 6.92
CA VAL A 81 8.69 9.54 5.79
C VAL A 81 8.90 10.97 6.28
N SER A 82 9.43 11.84 5.40
CA SER A 82 9.45 13.28 5.70
C SER A 82 8.03 13.83 5.79
N SER A 83 7.83 14.88 6.59
CA SER A 83 6.54 15.57 6.70
C SER A 83 6.01 16.07 5.35
N ARG A 84 6.92 16.36 4.40
CA ARG A 84 6.62 16.82 3.03
C ARG A 84 6.39 15.70 2.01
N TYR A 85 6.45 14.43 2.41
CA TYR A 85 6.25 13.31 1.50
C TYR A 85 4.81 13.33 0.94
N ASN A 86 4.69 13.21 -0.39
CA ASN A 86 3.41 13.10 -1.07
C ASN A 86 2.93 11.65 -1.08
N VAL A 87 1.83 11.39 -0.40
CA VAL A 87 1.21 10.07 -0.36
C VAL A 87 0.37 9.88 -1.62
N VAL A 88 0.56 8.75 -2.29
CA VAL A 88 -0.31 8.28 -3.38
C VAL A 88 -1.06 7.06 -2.88
N GLN A 89 -2.38 7.09 -2.96
CA GLN A 89 -3.24 6.04 -2.42
C GLN A 89 -3.24 4.79 -3.32
N PRO A 90 -3.42 3.58 -2.76
CA PRO A 90 -3.51 2.35 -3.56
C PRO A 90 -4.59 2.43 -4.64
N ARG A 91 -5.74 3.05 -4.34
CA ARG A 91 -6.82 3.26 -5.30
C ARG A 91 -6.42 4.19 -6.45
N GLU A 92 -5.71 5.27 -6.17
CA GLU A 92 -5.22 6.21 -7.21
C GLU A 92 -4.28 5.51 -8.19
N ILE A 93 -3.45 4.57 -7.70
CA ILE A 93 -2.59 3.75 -8.56
C ILE A 93 -3.45 2.90 -9.49
N LEU A 94 -4.43 2.17 -8.96
CA LEU A 94 -5.32 1.36 -9.80
C LEU A 94 -6.08 2.22 -10.83
N GLU A 95 -6.55 3.42 -10.43
CA GLU A 95 -7.28 4.33 -11.30
C GLU A 95 -6.39 4.86 -12.43
N PHE A 96 -5.14 5.21 -12.14
CA PHE A 96 -4.16 5.61 -13.14
C PHE A 96 -3.93 4.53 -14.21
N TYR A 97 -3.80 3.26 -13.80
CA TYR A 97 -3.63 2.16 -14.75
C TYR A 97 -4.90 1.88 -15.55
N ARG A 98 -6.09 1.98 -14.94
CA ARG A 98 -7.36 1.92 -15.69
C ARG A 98 -7.44 3.03 -16.74
N ASP A 99 -7.13 4.27 -16.40
CA ASP A 99 -7.23 5.38 -17.37
C ASP A 99 -6.24 5.19 -18.54
N LEU A 100 -5.06 4.61 -18.28
CA LEU A 100 -4.12 4.17 -19.31
C LEU A 100 -4.69 3.08 -20.23
N THR A 101 -5.44 2.12 -19.66
CA THR A 101 -6.08 1.02 -20.41
C THR A 101 -7.13 1.55 -21.40
N GLU A 102 -7.88 2.57 -21.01
CA GLU A 102 -8.93 3.17 -21.85
C GLU A 102 -8.37 3.98 -23.02
N VAL A 103 -7.21 4.63 -22.84
CA VAL A 103 -6.59 5.50 -23.86
C VAL A 103 -5.70 4.72 -24.83
N ALA A 104 -5.02 3.66 -24.37
CA ALA A 104 -3.97 2.99 -25.13
C ALA A 104 -4.22 1.49 -25.38
N GLY A 105 -5.39 0.96 -25.01
CA GLY A 105 -5.78 -0.44 -25.30
C GLY A 105 -5.00 -1.49 -24.52
N PHE A 106 -4.36 -1.09 -23.40
CA PHE A 106 -3.77 -2.02 -22.44
C PHE A 106 -4.87 -2.63 -21.55
N GLU A 107 -4.60 -3.75 -20.88
CA GLU A 107 -5.49 -4.32 -19.87
C GLU A 107 -4.71 -4.57 -18.57
N LEU A 108 -5.41 -4.48 -17.44
CA LEU A 108 -4.83 -4.74 -16.12
C LEU A 108 -4.67 -6.25 -15.95
N GLU A 109 -3.44 -6.75 -15.89
CA GLU A 109 -3.17 -8.18 -15.84
C GLU A 109 -2.95 -8.72 -14.43
N THR A 110 -2.34 -7.93 -13.54
CA THR A 110 -1.98 -8.32 -12.17
C THR A 110 -2.02 -7.10 -11.26
N ALA A 111 -2.50 -7.24 -10.04
CA ALA A 111 -2.38 -6.21 -9.01
C ALA A 111 -2.18 -6.84 -7.64
N GLY A 112 -1.47 -6.18 -6.73
CA GLY A 112 -1.15 -6.79 -5.45
C GLY A 112 -0.39 -5.94 -4.45
N VAL A 113 -0.41 -6.42 -3.21
CA VAL A 113 0.29 -5.83 -2.08
C VAL A 113 1.38 -6.78 -1.56
N LEU A 114 2.57 -6.21 -1.41
CA LEU A 114 3.77 -6.87 -0.92
C LEU A 114 4.24 -6.20 0.39
N LYS A 115 4.88 -6.99 1.26
CA LYS A 115 5.52 -6.52 2.50
C LYS A 115 4.59 -5.70 3.41
N GLY A 116 3.33 -6.10 3.57
CA GLY A 116 2.42 -5.41 4.50
C GLY A 116 1.75 -4.14 3.97
N GLY A 117 1.76 -3.88 2.66
CA GLY A 117 1.28 -2.59 2.11
C GLY A 117 2.40 -1.65 1.69
N LYS A 118 3.66 -2.01 1.97
CA LYS A 118 4.82 -1.14 1.72
C LYS A 118 5.21 -1.08 0.25
N VAL A 119 4.85 -2.10 -0.51
CA VAL A 119 5.09 -2.18 -1.95
C VAL A 119 3.78 -2.54 -2.61
N ILE A 120 3.41 -1.74 -3.60
CA ILE A 120 2.24 -1.94 -4.45
C ILE A 120 2.76 -2.42 -5.81
N LEU A 121 2.19 -3.50 -6.32
CA LEU A 121 2.46 -4.03 -7.65
C LEU A 121 1.18 -3.89 -8.48
N PRO A 122 1.10 -2.91 -9.40
CA PRO A 122 0.05 -2.83 -10.40
C PRO A 122 0.40 -3.61 -11.68
#